data_AF-A0A245ZVV7-F1
#
_entry.id   AF-A0A245ZVV7-F1
#
_cell.length_a   1.000
_cell.length_b   1.000
_cell.length_c   1.000
_cell.angle_alpha   90.00
_cell.angle_beta   90.00
_cell.angle_gamma   90.00
#
_symmetry.space_group_name_H-M   'P 1'
#
loop_
_entity.id
_entity.type
_entity.pdbx_description
1 polymer ?
#
loop_
_entity_poly.entity_id
_entity_poly.type
_entity_poly.pdbx_seq_one_letter_code
_entity_poly.pdbx_strand_id
1 'polypeptide(L)'
;MGVTALTLSDAAALRDRKPFLSARALDRRRCARHMRLMLIETEPTPNPSTQKFLPGRIVMDAGTRDFANPEEAEASPLATALFDLGDVSGVFFGRDFISVTIAPGSDWRDVKPDVLAILMDHFTAQMPLFRTVSAGFSVPAEEESFADDPADAEIVAQIKDLIDMRVRPAVANDGGDIVYRGFDKGKVFLRMQGACAGCPSSTATLKNGIEQLLRYYVPEVTEVRAV
;
A
#
# COMPACT_ATOMS: atom_id res chain seq x y z
N MET A 1 30.29 83.58 -30.41
CA MET A 1 29.72 84.67 -29.58
C MET A 1 28.74 84.04 -28.58
N GLY A 2 28.92 84.26 -27.26
CA GLY A 2 28.06 83.81 -26.14
C GLY A 2 28.29 82.35 -25.69
N VAL A 3 29.11 82.00 -24.68
CA VAL A 3 29.02 82.19 -23.20
C VAL A 3 27.75 81.52 -22.63
N THR A 4 27.80 80.47 -21.78
CA THR A 4 27.94 80.52 -20.29
C THR A 4 27.95 79.05 -19.76
N ALA A 5 29.05 78.49 -19.24
CA ALA A 5 29.56 78.45 -17.86
C ALA A 5 28.86 77.48 -16.87
N LEU A 6 29.68 76.57 -16.32
CA LEU A 6 29.45 75.64 -15.21
C LEU A 6 29.22 76.33 -13.86
N THR A 7 28.54 75.67 -12.92
CA THR A 7 29.03 75.51 -11.53
C THR A 7 28.47 74.26 -10.85
N LEU A 8 29.37 73.48 -10.23
CA LEU A 8 29.13 72.50 -9.16
C LEU A 8 29.16 73.17 -7.78
N SER A 9 28.31 72.73 -6.86
CA SER A 9 28.49 72.51 -5.40
C SER A 9 27.07 72.29 -4.83
N ASP A 10 26.74 71.44 -3.86
CA ASP A 10 27.52 70.94 -2.74
C ASP A 10 26.85 69.69 -2.13
N ALA A 11 27.60 69.01 -1.28
CA ALA A 11 27.40 67.67 -0.75
C ALA A 11 26.59 67.56 0.57
N ALA A 12 26.41 66.31 0.99
CA ALA A 12 26.15 65.78 2.35
C ALA A 12 24.66 65.74 2.81
N ALA A 13 24.01 64.57 2.83
CA ALA A 13 24.09 63.48 3.84
C ALA A 13 23.16 63.71 5.04
N LEU A 14 22.21 62.78 5.28
CA LEU A 14 22.00 62.10 6.57
C LEU A 14 20.73 61.18 6.53
N ARG A 15 20.98 59.89 6.83
CA ARG A 15 20.25 59.01 7.76
C ARG A 15 18.81 58.52 7.47
N ASP A 16 18.73 57.18 7.57
CA ASP A 16 17.74 56.41 8.32
C ASP A 16 16.28 56.40 7.87
N ARG A 17 15.86 55.28 7.25
CA ARG A 17 14.98 54.24 7.87
C ARG A 17 14.44 53.28 6.80
N LYS A 18 14.72 51.98 6.95
CA LYS A 18 13.79 50.93 6.49
C LYS A 18 12.56 50.96 7.43
N PRO A 19 11.37 50.66 6.92
CA PRO A 19 10.80 49.33 7.18
C PRO A 19 10.28 48.67 5.87
N PHE A 20 10.60 47.41 5.63
CA PHE A 20 9.77 46.24 5.97
C PHE A 20 8.43 46.15 5.20
N LEU A 21 8.40 45.13 4.34
CA LEU A 21 7.27 44.27 3.95
C LEU A 21 5.93 44.93 3.58
N SER A 22 5.52 44.77 2.32
CA SER A 22 4.09 44.62 2.01
C SER A 22 3.88 43.62 0.88
N ALA A 23 3.35 42.47 1.30
CA ALA A 23 2.44 41.58 0.59
C ALA A 23 2.72 41.32 -0.90
N ARG A 24 3.55 40.31 -1.17
CA ARG A 24 3.22 39.39 -2.27
C ARG A 24 1.84 38.82 -1.95
N ALA A 25 0.83 39.30 -2.67
CA ALA A 25 -0.46 38.66 -2.73
C ALA A 25 -0.22 37.19 -3.09
N LEU A 26 -0.27 36.33 -2.08
CA LEU A 26 -0.41 34.90 -2.27
C LEU A 26 -1.64 34.75 -3.15
N ASP A 27 -1.38 34.36 -4.40
CA ASP A 27 -2.37 33.99 -5.38
C ASP A 27 -3.18 32.82 -4.81
N ARG A 28 -4.23 33.17 -4.03
CA ARG A 28 -5.19 32.25 -3.42
C ARG A 28 -5.85 31.34 -4.46
N ARG A 29 -5.74 31.66 -5.77
CA ARG A 29 -6.30 30.86 -6.85
C ARG A 29 -5.46 29.63 -7.20
N ARG A 30 -4.19 29.54 -6.79
CA ARG A 30 -3.37 28.33 -6.98
C ARG A 30 -3.55 27.27 -5.90
N CYS A 31 -3.82 27.67 -4.65
CA CYS A 31 -4.12 26.72 -3.56
C CYS A 31 -5.50 26.05 -3.76
N ALA A 32 -6.48 26.80 -4.27
CA ALA A 32 -7.87 26.35 -4.39
C ALA A 32 -8.10 25.26 -5.48
N ARG A 33 -7.13 24.97 -6.36
CA ARG A 33 -7.26 23.89 -7.37
C ARG A 33 -6.76 22.53 -6.87
N HIS A 34 -6.20 22.42 -5.65
CA HIS A 34 -5.59 21.18 -5.16
C HIS A 34 -6.11 20.68 -3.80
N MET A 35 -7.14 21.30 -3.20
CA MET A 35 -7.93 20.62 -2.16
C MET A 35 -8.87 19.59 -2.82
N ARG A 36 -8.28 18.58 -3.47
CA ARG A 36 -8.99 17.32 -3.64
C ARG A 36 -9.05 16.76 -2.23
N LEU A 37 -10.20 16.94 -1.56
CA LEU A 37 -10.46 16.35 -0.24
C LEU A 37 -10.12 14.86 -0.35
N MET A 38 -9.00 14.47 0.25
CA MET A 38 -8.61 13.08 0.32
C MET A 38 -9.43 12.46 1.44
N LEU A 39 -10.45 11.70 1.07
CA LEU A 39 -11.22 10.90 2.00
C LEU A 39 -10.69 9.47 1.93
N ILE A 40 -10.23 8.96 3.07
CA ILE A 40 -9.85 7.56 3.22
C ILE A 40 -11.04 6.84 3.85
N GLU A 41 -11.67 5.95 3.11
CA GLU A 41 -12.74 5.10 3.62
C GLU A 41 -12.16 3.88 4.33
N THR A 42 -12.92 3.30 5.26
CA THR A 42 -12.49 2.11 6.01
C THR A 42 -13.53 1.01 5.93
N GLU A 43 -13.11 -0.19 5.57
CA GLU A 43 -13.97 -1.38 5.46
C GLU A 43 -13.51 -2.46 6.46
N PRO A 44 -14.43 -3.09 7.21
CA PRO A 44 -14.09 -4.22 8.07
C PRO A 44 -13.70 -5.43 7.22
N THR A 45 -12.81 -6.26 7.74
CA THR A 45 -12.46 -7.54 7.14
C THR A 45 -12.98 -8.71 7.99
N PRO A 46 -13.04 -9.94 7.46
CA PRO A 46 -13.35 -11.12 8.27
C PRO A 46 -12.35 -11.36 9.42
N ASN A 47 -11.16 -10.77 9.36
CA ASN A 47 -10.17 -10.83 10.42
C ASN A 47 -10.31 -9.60 11.34
N PRO A 48 -10.70 -9.75 12.63
CA PRO A 48 -10.93 -8.62 13.52
C PRO A 48 -9.66 -7.80 13.80
N SER A 49 -8.48 -8.40 13.65
CA SER A 49 -7.20 -7.70 13.80
C SER A 49 -6.79 -6.92 12.55
N THR A 50 -7.50 -7.08 11.42
CA THR A 50 -7.17 -6.39 10.16
C THR A 50 -8.28 -5.46 9.72
N GLN A 51 -7.93 -4.23 9.36
CA GLN A 51 -8.85 -3.24 8.79
C GLN A 51 -8.34 -2.82 7.42
N LYS A 52 -9.27 -2.71 6.46
CA LYS A 52 -8.99 -2.26 5.10
C LYS A 52 -9.24 -0.76 4.99
N PHE A 53 -8.31 -0.06 4.35
CA PHE A 53 -8.32 1.38 4.13
C PHE A 53 -8.30 1.67 2.63
N LEU A 54 -9.27 2.44 2.14
CA LEU A 54 -9.46 2.76 0.74
C LEU A 54 -9.17 4.25 0.53
N PRO A 55 -7.98 4.62 0.00
CA PRO A 55 -7.61 6.01 -0.23
C PRO A 55 -8.31 6.66 -1.44
N GLY A 56 -9.22 5.96 -2.12
CA GLY A 56 -9.94 6.44 -3.29
C GLY A 56 -9.05 6.60 -4.55
N ARG A 57 -7.89 5.92 -4.57
CA ARG A 57 -6.94 5.92 -5.70
C ARG A 57 -6.18 4.61 -5.77
N ILE A 58 -5.54 4.35 -6.91
CA ILE A 58 -4.62 3.22 -7.08
C ILE A 58 -3.42 3.42 -6.15
N VAL A 59 -3.11 2.38 -5.37
CA VAL A 59 -1.97 2.28 -4.46
C VAL A 59 -0.84 1.52 -5.15
N MET A 60 -1.14 0.32 -5.66
CA MET A 60 -0.23 -0.51 -6.43
C MET A 60 -0.71 -0.61 -7.88
N ASP A 61 0.10 -0.15 -8.83
CA ASP A 61 -0.23 -0.27 -10.26
C ASP A 61 -0.20 -1.72 -10.76
N ALA A 62 0.68 -2.54 -10.18
CA ALA A 62 0.82 -3.96 -10.50
C ALA A 62 1.27 -4.76 -9.27
N GLY A 63 0.74 -5.97 -9.13
CA GLY A 63 1.06 -6.87 -8.03
C GLY A 63 0.54 -6.38 -6.68
N THR A 64 1.03 -7.02 -5.64
CA THR A 64 0.69 -6.78 -4.24
C THR A 64 1.97 -6.86 -3.40
N ARG A 65 1.98 -6.22 -2.23
CA ARG A 65 3.13 -6.30 -1.31
C ARG A 65 2.63 -6.49 0.12
N ASP A 66 3.03 -7.61 0.70
CA ASP A 66 2.81 -7.95 2.10
C ASP A 66 4.05 -7.58 2.92
N PHE A 67 3.89 -6.97 4.09
CA PHE A 67 4.95 -6.65 5.03
C PHE A 67 4.60 -7.30 6.37
N ALA A 68 5.27 -8.41 6.68
CA ALA A 68 4.99 -9.19 7.89
C ALA A 68 5.82 -8.78 9.11
N ASN A 69 6.83 -7.93 8.93
CA ASN A 69 7.72 -7.47 9.99
C ASN A 69 8.31 -6.08 9.67
N PRO A 70 8.87 -5.38 10.68
CA PRO A 70 9.45 -4.05 10.49
C PRO A 70 10.63 -4.00 9.51
N GLU A 71 11.43 -5.06 9.42
CA GLU A 71 12.59 -5.12 8.53
C GLU A 71 12.14 -5.07 7.04
N GLU A 72 11.14 -5.86 6.68
CA GLU A 72 10.54 -5.81 5.35
C GLU A 72 9.90 -4.44 5.05
N ALA A 73 9.35 -3.78 6.07
CA ALA A 73 8.70 -2.48 5.95
C ALA A 73 9.66 -1.35 5.58
N GLU A 74 10.98 -1.51 5.77
CA GLU A 74 11.99 -0.53 5.37
C GLU A 74 11.98 -0.24 3.86
N ALA A 75 11.44 -1.17 3.06
CA ALA A 75 11.30 -0.98 1.62
C ALA A 75 10.30 0.13 1.25
N SER A 76 9.37 0.49 2.16
CA SER A 76 8.32 1.48 1.94
C SER A 76 8.30 2.54 3.06
N PRO A 77 8.39 3.85 2.73
CA PRO A 77 8.22 4.91 3.73
C PRO A 77 6.88 4.83 4.47
N LEU A 78 5.83 4.42 3.76
CA LEU A 78 4.49 4.27 4.35
C LEU A 78 4.43 3.10 5.32
N ALA A 79 4.94 1.93 4.91
CA ALA A 79 4.95 0.76 5.79
C ALA A 79 5.80 1.03 7.03
N THR A 80 7.00 1.62 6.87
CA THR A 80 7.86 2.00 8.01
C THR A 80 7.10 2.88 9.00
N ALA A 81 6.45 3.95 8.53
CA ALA A 81 5.71 4.86 9.40
C ALA A 81 4.56 4.18 10.16
N LEU A 82 3.88 3.21 9.53
CA LEU A 82 2.82 2.42 10.18
C LEU A 82 3.39 1.48 11.25
N PHE A 83 4.51 0.82 10.98
CA PHE A 83 5.17 -0.05 11.97
C PHE A 83 5.78 0.75 13.13
N ASP A 84 6.22 1.99 12.90
CA ASP A 84 6.76 2.87 13.94
C ASP A 84 5.74 3.25 15.03
N LEU A 85 4.43 3.03 14.79
CA LEU A 85 3.39 3.16 15.81
C LEU A 85 3.56 2.14 16.95
N GLY A 86 4.21 0.99 16.69
CA GLY A 86 4.37 -0.10 17.67
C GLY A 86 3.15 -1.00 17.87
N ASP A 87 1.95 -0.51 17.55
CA ASP A 87 0.69 -1.27 17.62
C ASP A 87 0.34 -2.01 16.31
N VAL A 88 1.16 -1.87 15.26
CA VAL A 88 0.95 -2.51 13.95
C VAL A 88 1.87 -3.72 13.83
N SER A 89 1.30 -4.87 13.49
CA SER A 89 2.01 -6.13 13.29
C SER A 89 2.14 -6.53 11.82
N GLY A 90 1.34 -5.96 10.93
CA GLY A 90 1.38 -6.28 9.50
C GLY A 90 0.80 -5.16 8.64
N VAL A 91 1.34 -4.98 7.45
CA VAL A 91 0.83 -4.03 6.45
C VAL A 91 0.79 -4.71 5.09
N PHE A 92 -0.29 -4.56 4.36
CA PHE A 92 -0.46 -5.15 3.04
C PHE A 92 -0.96 -4.10 2.04
N PHE A 93 -0.28 -3.98 0.91
CA PHE A 93 -0.66 -3.10 -0.20
C PHE A 93 -1.34 -3.90 -1.29
N GLY A 94 -2.64 -3.66 -1.46
CA GLY A 94 -3.43 -4.10 -2.58
C GLY A 94 -3.41 -3.08 -3.72
N ARG A 95 -4.23 -3.33 -4.75
CA ARG A 95 -4.33 -2.47 -5.94
C ARG A 95 -4.83 -1.07 -5.60
N ASP A 96 -5.91 -0.97 -4.86
CA ASP A 96 -6.63 0.28 -4.53
C ASP A 96 -6.95 0.40 -3.04
N PHE A 97 -6.37 -0.48 -2.23
CA PHE A 97 -6.55 -0.51 -0.78
C PHE A 97 -5.26 -0.85 -0.06
N ILE A 98 -5.23 -0.51 1.23
CA ILE A 98 -4.19 -0.91 2.18
C ILE A 98 -4.87 -1.66 3.32
N SER A 99 -4.39 -2.85 3.64
CA SER A 99 -4.81 -3.56 4.85
C SER A 99 -3.75 -3.38 5.92
N VAL A 100 -4.17 -3.02 7.12
CA VAL A 100 -3.27 -2.89 8.28
C VAL A 100 -3.74 -3.88 9.33
N THR A 101 -2.81 -4.62 9.91
CA THR A 101 -3.04 -5.61 10.96
C THR A 101 -2.44 -5.10 12.26
N ILE A 102 -3.23 -5.04 13.33
CA ILE A 102 -2.78 -4.60 14.65
C ILE A 102 -2.18 -5.75 15.46
N ALA A 103 -1.32 -5.42 16.42
CA ALA A 103 -0.73 -6.38 17.34
C ALA A 103 -1.77 -6.96 18.32
N PRO A 104 -1.56 -8.18 18.85
CA PRO A 104 -2.43 -8.74 19.88
C PRO A 104 -2.47 -7.84 21.11
N GLY A 105 -3.68 -7.47 21.55
CA GLY A 105 -3.91 -6.60 22.71
C GLY A 105 -4.15 -5.13 22.39
N SER A 106 -3.92 -4.70 21.14
CA SER A 106 -4.28 -3.36 20.67
C SER A 106 -5.76 -3.29 20.24
N ASP A 107 -6.36 -2.09 20.23
CA ASP A 107 -7.74 -1.85 19.80
C ASP A 107 -7.80 -0.84 18.65
N TRP A 108 -8.60 -1.14 17.63
CA TRP A 108 -8.78 -0.26 16.47
C TRP A 108 -9.30 1.14 16.82
N ARG A 109 -10.03 1.32 17.92
CA ARG A 109 -10.53 2.63 18.34
C ARG A 109 -9.39 3.61 18.66
N ASP A 110 -8.29 3.08 19.19
CA ASP A 110 -7.13 3.87 19.60
C ASP A 110 -6.13 4.02 18.45
N VAL A 111 -5.93 2.95 17.66
CA VAL A 111 -4.94 2.92 16.56
C VAL A 111 -5.44 3.60 15.28
N LYS A 112 -6.76 3.58 15.01
CA LYS A 112 -7.35 4.07 13.76
C LYS A 112 -7.07 5.56 13.47
N PRO A 113 -7.17 6.49 14.43
CA PRO A 113 -6.84 7.90 14.18
C PRO A 113 -5.40 8.10 13.68
N ASP A 114 -4.43 7.40 14.27
CA ASP A 114 -3.01 7.53 13.92
C ASP A 114 -2.71 6.92 12.55
N VAL A 115 -3.27 5.73 12.26
CA VAL A 115 -3.17 5.11 10.93
C VAL A 115 -3.74 6.02 9.85
N LEU A 116 -4.93 6.60 10.08
CA LEU A 116 -5.55 7.53 9.13
C LEU A 116 -4.70 8.78 8.90
N ALA A 117 -4.10 9.34 9.96
CA ALA A 117 -3.22 10.49 9.84
C ALA A 117 -1.99 10.18 8.97
N ILE A 118 -1.32 9.05 9.22
CA ILE A 118 -0.14 8.62 8.44
C ILE A 118 -0.50 8.41 6.96
N LEU A 119 -1.60 7.70 6.68
CA LEU A 119 -2.03 7.45 5.32
C LEU A 119 -2.36 8.77 4.59
N MET A 120 -3.06 9.69 5.28
CA MET A 120 -3.44 10.98 4.72
C MET A 120 -2.23 11.86 4.44
N ASP A 121 -1.26 11.92 5.35
CA ASP A 121 -0.01 12.66 5.17
C ASP A 121 0.82 12.10 4.01
N HIS A 122 1.00 10.78 3.96
CA HIS A 122 1.76 10.11 2.90
C HIS A 122 1.20 10.44 1.51
N PHE A 123 -0.11 10.27 1.36
CA PHE A 123 -0.76 10.43 0.07
C PHE A 123 -0.98 11.88 -0.35
N THR A 124 -1.18 12.80 0.61
CA THR A 124 -1.28 14.24 0.36
C THR A 124 0.08 14.83 -0.02
N ALA A 125 1.15 14.38 0.63
CA ALA A 125 2.52 14.77 0.31
C ALA A 125 3.05 14.13 -0.99
N GLN A 126 2.30 13.21 -1.60
CA GLN A 126 2.69 12.45 -2.80
C GLN A 126 4.04 11.74 -2.62
N MET A 127 4.27 11.22 -1.42
CA MET A 127 5.49 10.46 -1.14
C MET A 127 5.53 9.18 -1.99
N PRO A 128 6.72 8.72 -2.39
CA PRO A 128 6.85 7.46 -3.11
C PRO A 128 6.47 6.29 -2.19
N LEU A 129 5.72 5.33 -2.73
CA LEU A 129 5.31 4.14 -1.98
C LEU A 129 6.51 3.24 -1.63
N PHE A 130 7.57 3.25 -2.45
CA PHE A 130 8.79 2.49 -2.25
C PHE A 130 10.02 3.40 -2.27
N ARG A 131 11.04 3.07 -1.47
CA ARG A 131 12.35 3.74 -1.55
C ARG A 131 13.03 3.33 -2.86
N THR A 132 13.74 4.23 -3.52
CA THR A 132 14.29 4.03 -4.88
C THR A 132 15.28 2.85 -4.99
N VAL A 133 15.88 2.41 -3.88
CA VAL A 133 16.79 1.26 -3.82
C VAL A 133 16.04 -0.08 -3.71
N SER A 134 14.76 -0.04 -3.37
CA SER A 134 13.82 -1.17 -3.29
C SER A 134 12.73 -1.12 -4.37
N ALA A 135 12.89 -0.25 -5.39
CA ALA A 135 12.03 -0.17 -6.56
C ALA A 135 12.23 -1.33 -7.57
N GLY A 136 12.91 -2.40 -7.15
CA GLY A 136 12.70 -3.69 -7.78
C GLY A 136 11.26 -4.08 -7.48
N PHE A 137 10.38 -4.01 -8.49
CA PHE A 137 9.11 -4.70 -8.46
C PHE A 137 9.41 -6.13 -8.03
N SER A 138 9.22 -6.38 -6.74
CA SER A 138 9.36 -7.69 -6.16
C SER A 138 8.07 -8.37 -6.58
N VAL A 139 8.06 -8.90 -7.81
CA VAL A 139 7.54 -10.26 -7.97
C VAL A 139 8.23 -11.00 -6.82
N PRO A 140 7.49 -11.50 -5.82
CA PRO A 140 8.11 -12.16 -4.69
C PRO A 140 9.16 -13.09 -5.27
N ALA A 141 10.37 -13.05 -4.72
CA ALA A 141 11.39 -14.02 -5.07
C ALA A 141 10.71 -15.38 -5.16
N GLU A 142 11.12 -16.19 -6.12
CA GLU A 142 10.76 -17.60 -6.27
C GLU A 142 11.18 -18.36 -4.99
N GLU A 143 10.59 -17.99 -3.85
CA GLU A 143 10.70 -18.64 -2.57
C GLU A 143 9.95 -19.94 -2.75
N GLU A 144 10.77 -20.99 -2.86
CA GLU A 144 10.40 -22.39 -2.87
C GLU A 144 9.02 -22.64 -3.45
N SER A 145 8.87 -22.36 -4.76
CA SER A 145 7.76 -22.95 -5.47
C SER A 145 7.95 -24.47 -5.40
N PHE A 146 6.94 -25.19 -4.90
CA PHE A 146 6.90 -26.63 -5.08
C PHE A 146 6.98 -26.87 -6.58
N ALA A 147 8.00 -27.61 -7.03
CA ALA A 147 8.26 -27.77 -8.45
C ALA A 147 7.04 -28.41 -9.12
N ASP A 148 6.39 -27.65 -10.00
CA ASP A 148 5.29 -28.15 -10.83
C ASP A 148 5.86 -29.24 -11.76
N ASP A 149 5.19 -30.39 -11.84
CA ASP A 149 5.53 -31.42 -12.82
C ASP A 149 5.15 -30.91 -14.22
N PRO A 150 6.06 -30.93 -15.22
CA PRO A 150 5.73 -30.57 -16.60
C PRO A 150 4.54 -31.36 -17.18
N ALA A 151 4.29 -32.58 -16.68
CA ALA A 151 3.13 -33.38 -17.07
C ALA A 151 1.79 -32.75 -16.63
N ASP A 152 1.80 -31.93 -15.58
CA ASP A 152 0.62 -31.29 -15.01
C ASP A 152 0.43 -29.84 -15.52
N ALA A 153 1.19 -29.40 -16.52
CA ALA A 153 1.22 -28.01 -16.97
C ALA A 153 -0.16 -27.44 -17.36
N GLU A 154 -1.01 -28.26 -18.01
CA GLU A 154 -2.39 -27.86 -18.37
C GLU A 154 -3.27 -27.67 -17.12
N ILE A 155 -3.13 -28.55 -16.13
CA ILE A 155 -3.84 -28.48 -14.85
C ILE A 155 -3.40 -27.24 -14.08
N VAL A 156 -2.09 -27.00 -14.01
CA VAL A 156 -1.50 -25.83 -13.35
C VAL A 156 -1.99 -24.53 -13.98
N ALA A 157 -2.05 -24.46 -15.31
CA ALA A 157 -2.57 -23.30 -16.03
C ALA A 157 -4.05 -23.06 -15.66
N GLN A 158 -4.87 -24.11 -15.65
CA GLN A 158 -6.28 -24.01 -15.27
C GLN A 158 -6.47 -23.57 -13.81
N ILE A 159 -5.64 -24.08 -12.88
CA ILE A 159 -5.65 -23.66 -11.47
C ILE A 159 -5.31 -22.17 -11.36
N LYS A 160 -4.25 -21.72 -12.04
CA LYS A 160 -3.82 -20.30 -12.04
C LYS A 160 -4.91 -19.39 -12.59
N ASP A 161 -5.54 -19.75 -13.71
CA ASP A 161 -6.65 -19.00 -14.29
C ASP A 161 -7.85 -18.89 -13.35
N LEU A 162 -8.24 -19.99 -12.68
CA LEU A 162 -9.33 -19.97 -11.70
C LEU A 162 -9.00 -19.11 -10.49
N ILE A 163 -7.76 -19.18 -10.01
CA ILE A 163 -7.27 -18.35 -8.91
C ILE A 163 -7.39 -16.88 -9.28
N ASP A 164 -6.87 -16.47 -10.44
CA ASP A 164 -6.86 -15.07 -10.87
C ASP A 164 -8.27 -14.54 -11.19
N MET A 165 -9.13 -15.35 -11.81
CA MET A 165 -10.45 -14.90 -12.25
C MET A 165 -11.51 -14.92 -11.14
N ARG A 166 -11.38 -15.78 -10.12
CA ARG A 166 -12.45 -15.98 -9.12
C ARG A 166 -11.99 -15.88 -7.69
N VAL A 167 -10.85 -16.45 -7.35
CA VAL A 167 -10.40 -16.50 -5.96
C VAL A 167 -9.83 -15.16 -5.55
N ARG A 168 -8.82 -14.65 -6.25
CA ARG A 168 -8.16 -13.37 -5.92
C ARG A 168 -9.13 -12.19 -5.83
N PRO A 169 -10.13 -12.02 -6.70
CA PRO A 169 -11.13 -10.97 -6.53
C PRO A 169 -11.89 -11.06 -5.21
N ALA A 170 -12.26 -12.28 -4.78
CA ALA A 170 -12.93 -12.49 -3.49
C ALA A 170 -11.99 -12.20 -2.31
N VAL A 171 -10.74 -12.66 -2.37
CA VAL A 171 -9.75 -12.42 -1.30
C VAL A 171 -9.37 -10.93 -1.20
N ALA A 172 -9.26 -10.23 -2.33
CA ALA A 172 -9.01 -8.79 -2.37
C ALA A 172 -10.16 -7.99 -1.73
N ASN A 173 -11.41 -8.44 -1.92
CA ASN A 173 -12.55 -7.83 -1.24
C ASN A 173 -12.42 -7.97 0.29
N ASP A 174 -11.96 -9.13 0.76
CA ASP A 174 -11.69 -9.40 2.17
C ASP A 174 -10.39 -8.73 2.70
N GLY A 175 -9.65 -8.02 1.85
CA GLY A 175 -8.46 -7.27 2.25
C GLY A 175 -7.15 -8.07 2.25
N GLY A 176 -7.07 -9.17 1.48
CA GLY A 176 -5.86 -9.96 1.32
C GLY A 176 -5.51 -10.26 -0.13
N ASP A 177 -4.56 -11.17 -0.32
CA ASP A 177 -4.26 -11.80 -1.62
C ASP A 177 -3.78 -13.23 -1.39
N ILE A 178 -3.72 -14.00 -2.47
CA ILE A 178 -3.17 -15.35 -2.47
C ILE A 178 -2.08 -15.50 -3.53
N VAL A 179 -1.00 -16.16 -3.14
CA VAL A 179 0.12 -16.46 -4.03
C VAL A 179 0.16 -17.96 -4.24
N TYR A 180 0.04 -18.40 -5.49
CA TYR A 180 0.24 -19.79 -5.85
C TYR A 180 1.70 -20.20 -5.63
N ARG A 181 1.91 -21.32 -4.94
CA ARG A 181 3.25 -21.84 -4.62
C ARG A 181 3.57 -23.17 -5.30
N GLY A 182 2.58 -23.87 -5.85
CA GLY A 182 2.85 -25.06 -6.67
C GLY A 182 1.74 -26.10 -6.58
N PHE A 183 1.88 -27.13 -7.39
CA PHE A 183 0.99 -28.28 -7.43
C PHE A 183 1.77 -29.59 -7.43
N ASP A 184 1.45 -30.50 -6.50
CA ASP A 184 2.04 -31.85 -6.45
C ASP A 184 0.95 -32.88 -6.12
N LYS A 185 0.76 -33.86 -7.00
CA LYS A 185 -0.09 -35.05 -6.76
C LYS A 185 -1.49 -34.70 -6.21
N GLY A 186 -2.16 -33.74 -6.84
CA GLY A 186 -3.49 -33.29 -6.45
C GLY A 186 -3.53 -32.34 -5.26
N LYS A 187 -2.37 -31.87 -4.76
CA LYS A 187 -2.29 -30.89 -3.68
C LYS A 187 -1.87 -29.54 -4.23
N VAL A 188 -2.67 -28.51 -3.98
CA VAL A 188 -2.36 -27.13 -4.34
C VAL A 188 -1.79 -26.41 -3.13
N PHE A 189 -0.60 -25.84 -3.27
CA PHE A 189 0.06 -25.04 -2.23
C PHE A 189 -0.17 -23.56 -2.50
N LEU A 190 -0.72 -22.85 -1.52
CA LEU A 190 -1.02 -21.43 -1.60
C LEU A 190 -0.42 -20.72 -0.39
N ARG A 191 0.14 -19.53 -0.58
CA ARG A 191 0.48 -18.62 0.50
C ARG A 191 -0.58 -17.54 0.61
N MET A 192 -1.11 -17.35 1.82
CA MET A 192 -2.10 -16.30 2.12
C MET A 192 -1.37 -15.02 2.52
N GLN A 193 -1.86 -13.85 2.09
CA GLN A 193 -1.28 -12.54 2.39
C GLN A 193 -2.36 -11.56 2.90
N GLY A 194 -1.93 -10.48 3.58
CA GLY A 194 -2.83 -9.47 4.13
C GLY A 194 -3.79 -10.01 5.17
N ALA A 195 -5.08 -9.62 5.10
CA ALA A 195 -6.09 -10.00 6.09
C ALA A 195 -6.28 -11.51 6.27
N CYS A 196 -5.91 -12.30 5.25
CA CYS A 196 -6.05 -13.75 5.23
C CYS A 196 -4.87 -14.49 5.89
N ALA A 197 -3.78 -13.78 6.17
CA ALA A 197 -2.63 -14.30 6.89
C ALA A 197 -2.84 -14.23 8.42
N GLY A 198 -2.40 -15.26 9.14
CA GLY A 198 -2.28 -15.22 10.61
C GLY A 198 -3.56 -15.36 11.45
N CYS A 199 -4.74 -15.50 10.84
CA CYS A 199 -6.00 -15.71 11.55
C CYS A 199 -6.55 -17.13 11.33
N PRO A 200 -6.55 -18.02 12.35
CA PRO A 200 -6.95 -19.42 12.18
C PRO A 200 -8.36 -19.62 11.63
N SER A 201 -9.32 -18.76 12.01
CA SER A 201 -10.71 -18.83 11.55
C SER A 201 -10.85 -18.40 10.08
N SER A 202 -10.16 -17.34 9.68
CA SER A 202 -10.16 -16.84 8.30
C SER A 202 -9.42 -17.80 7.36
N THR A 203 -8.26 -18.32 7.77
CA THR A 203 -7.48 -19.26 6.96
C THR A 203 -8.22 -20.57 6.74
N ALA A 204 -8.88 -21.14 7.76
CA ALA A 204 -9.62 -22.40 7.61
C ALA A 204 -10.84 -22.25 6.69
N THR A 205 -11.62 -21.18 6.87
CA THR A 205 -12.83 -20.94 6.06
C THR A 205 -12.46 -20.67 4.60
N LEU A 206 -11.47 -19.81 4.37
CA LEU A 206 -10.99 -19.48 3.04
C LEU A 206 -10.39 -20.71 2.34
N LYS A 207 -9.53 -21.46 3.03
CA LYS A 207 -8.98 -22.72 2.50
C LYS A 207 -10.09 -23.65 2.03
N ASN A 208 -11.11 -23.89 2.86
CA ASN A 208 -12.21 -24.79 2.52
C ASN A 208 -13.04 -24.29 1.33
N GLY A 209 -13.23 -22.97 1.20
CA GLY A 209 -13.91 -22.37 0.06
C GLY A 209 -13.12 -22.53 -1.24
N ILE A 210 -11.82 -22.28 -1.20
CA ILE A 210 -10.91 -22.44 -2.35
C ILE A 210 -10.83 -23.91 -2.75
N GLU A 211 -10.69 -24.82 -1.79
CA GLU A 211 -10.61 -26.26 -2.07
C GLU A 211 -11.88 -26.76 -2.76
N GLN A 212 -13.07 -26.40 -2.28
CA GLN A 212 -14.33 -26.77 -2.93
C GLN A 212 -14.45 -26.22 -4.34
N LEU A 213 -14.05 -24.97 -4.56
CA LEU A 213 -14.08 -24.35 -5.88
C LEU A 213 -13.11 -25.04 -6.85
N LEU A 214 -11.86 -25.26 -6.44
CA LEU A 214 -10.86 -25.92 -7.28
C LEU A 214 -11.28 -27.35 -7.61
N ARG A 215 -11.76 -28.12 -6.63
CA ARG A 215 -12.26 -29.50 -6.87
C ARG A 215 -13.44 -29.58 -7.82
N TYR A 216 -14.26 -28.54 -7.89
CA TYR A 216 -15.40 -28.49 -8.81
C TYR A 216 -14.98 -28.27 -10.27
N TYR A 217 -13.99 -27.40 -10.51
CA TYR A 217 -13.54 -27.06 -11.86
C TYR A 217 -12.35 -27.91 -12.34
N VAL A 218 -11.55 -28.44 -11.41
CA VAL A 218 -10.32 -29.22 -11.65
C VAL A 218 -10.40 -30.48 -10.77
N PRO A 219 -10.99 -31.59 -11.26
CA PRO A 219 -11.21 -32.80 -10.47
C PRO A 219 -9.93 -33.50 -10.01
N GLU A 220 -8.77 -33.17 -10.59
CA GLU A 220 -7.44 -33.64 -10.20
C GLU A 220 -6.97 -33.02 -8.88
N VAL A 221 -7.52 -31.87 -8.50
CA VAL A 221 -7.28 -31.29 -7.18
C VAL A 221 -8.02 -32.11 -6.13
N THR A 222 -7.32 -32.48 -5.07
CA THR A 222 -7.84 -33.26 -3.94
C THR A 222 -7.78 -32.49 -2.63
N GLU A 223 -6.80 -31.59 -2.48
CA GLU A 223 -6.54 -30.86 -1.25
C GLU A 223 -5.86 -29.50 -1.52
N VAL A 224 -6.16 -28.50 -0.69
CA VAL A 224 -5.43 -27.22 -0.64
C VAL A 224 -4.61 -27.12 0.66
N ARG A 225 -3.36 -26.67 0.56
CA ARG A 225 -2.44 -26.45 1.69
C ARG A 225 -2.03 -24.97 1.73
N ALA A 226 -2.22 -24.34 2.90
CA ALA A 226 -1.64 -23.03 3.18
C ALA A 226 -0.20 -23.22 3.64
N VAL A 227 0.73 -22.49 3.03
CA VAL A 227 2.18 -22.49 3.35
C VAL A 227 2.67 -21.10 3.71
#